data_AF-A0A3Q2LP26-F1
#
_entry.id   AF-A0A3Q2LP26-F1
#
_cell.length_a   1.000
_cell.length_b   1.000
_cell.length_c   1.000
_cell.angle_alpha   90.00
_cell.angle_beta   90.00
_cell.angle_gamma   90.00
#
_symmetry.space_group_name_H-M   'P 1'
#
loop_
_entity.id
_entity.type
_entity.pdbx_description
1 polymer ?
#
loop_
_entity_poly.entity_id
_entity_poly.type
_entity_poly.pdbx_seq_one_letter_code
_entity_poly.pdbx_strand_id
1 'polypeptide(L)'
;MTGVLRYNTVRVSIEDTNQIFGLSESEPSSFLYYAPFDGILGLAYPSISSSGATPVFDNIWDQGLVSQDLFSVYLSSGSMVIFSGIDSSYYSGSLCWVPVSEEAYWQITVDSITMNGESIACSGGCQAIVDTGTSLLAGPPSAIDNIQSYIGASEDYSSEAVISCSSIDSLPDIVFTINGVEFHLSPSAYILEVRGLRVSHLHVSGELWILGDVFIRQYFTIFDRANNQICLAPTLN
;
A
#
# COMPACT_ATOMS: atom_id res chain seq x y z
N MET A 1 13.53 1.72 16.49
CA MET A 1 14.70 2.37 15.87
C MET A 1 14.88 3.71 16.53
N THR A 2 16.12 4.14 16.77
CA THR A 2 16.44 5.51 17.24
C THR A 2 17.57 6.08 16.40
N GLY A 3 17.69 7.39 16.39
CA GLY A 3 18.71 8.09 15.64
C GLY A 3 18.68 9.59 15.89
N VAL A 4 19.49 10.32 15.13
CA VAL A 4 19.63 11.78 15.22
C VAL A 4 19.26 12.46 13.92
N LEU A 5 18.61 13.62 14.00
CA LEU A 5 18.24 14.39 12.81
C LEU A 5 19.43 15.19 12.27
N ARG A 6 19.58 15.21 10.95
CA ARG A 6 20.57 16.03 10.22
C ARG A 6 19.94 16.63 8.98
N TYR A 7 20.59 17.67 8.47
CA TYR A 7 20.25 18.31 7.20
C TYR A 7 21.33 18.01 6.17
N ASN A 8 20.93 17.64 4.96
CA ASN A 8 21.83 17.53 3.81
C ASN A 8 21.00 17.60 2.51
N THR A 9 21.67 17.55 1.37
CA THR A 9 21.02 17.34 0.08
C THR A 9 20.67 15.86 -0.09
N VAL A 10 19.41 15.56 -0.40
CA VAL A 10 18.92 14.23 -0.78
C VAL A 10 18.61 14.25 -2.27
N ARG A 11 18.94 13.17 -3.00
CA ARG A 11 18.67 13.08 -4.45
C ARG A 11 17.75 11.89 -4.76
N VAL A 12 16.52 12.19 -5.16
CA VAL A 12 15.47 11.22 -5.55
C VAL A 12 15.00 11.47 -6.97
N SER A 13 15.94 11.46 -7.92
CA SER A 13 15.81 12.04 -9.28
C SER A 13 15.67 13.56 -9.32
N ILE A 14 15.22 14.16 -8.22
CA ILE A 14 15.21 15.60 -7.94
C ILE A 14 16.27 15.88 -6.87
N GLU A 15 17.00 16.99 -6.99
CA GLU A 15 17.96 17.43 -5.98
C GLU A 15 17.26 18.26 -4.90
N ASP A 16 16.94 17.61 -3.79
CA ASP A 16 16.24 18.17 -2.64
C ASP A 16 17.26 18.71 -1.63
N THR A 17 17.47 20.03 -1.62
CA THR A 17 18.44 20.67 -0.73
C THR A 17 17.85 20.93 0.65
N ASN A 18 18.72 20.99 1.66
CA ASN A 18 18.31 21.27 3.05
C ASN A 18 17.22 20.31 3.57
N GLN A 19 17.24 19.04 3.13
CA GLN A 19 16.32 18.01 3.60
C GLN A 19 16.73 17.50 4.98
N ILE A 20 15.77 17.45 5.91
CA ILE A 20 15.97 16.83 7.22
C ILE A 20 15.78 15.31 7.13
N PHE A 21 16.68 14.52 7.71
CA PHE A 21 16.52 13.07 7.76
C PHE A 21 17.15 12.48 9.03
N GLY A 22 16.74 11.27 9.39
CA GLY A 22 17.28 10.53 10.52
C GLY A 22 18.52 9.74 10.12
N LEU A 23 19.60 9.89 10.88
CA LEU A 23 20.73 8.96 10.89
C LEU A 23 20.52 7.98 12.03
N SER A 24 20.39 6.69 11.71
CA SER A 24 20.14 5.67 12.71
C SER A 24 21.34 5.48 13.64
N GLU A 25 21.03 5.21 14.92
CA GLU A 25 22.00 4.83 15.96
C GLU A 25 21.68 3.44 16.52
N SER A 26 20.40 3.05 16.49
CA SER A 26 19.95 1.73 16.96
C SER A 26 18.81 1.20 16.10
N GLU A 27 18.99 -0.02 15.59
CA GLU A 27 18.04 -0.76 14.78
C GLU A 27 17.84 -2.18 15.35
N PRO A 28 17.04 -2.32 16.42
CA PRO A 28 16.99 -3.58 17.18
C PRO A 28 16.21 -4.72 16.47
N SER A 29 15.56 -4.44 15.34
CA SER A 29 14.68 -5.41 14.68
C SER A 29 15.44 -6.31 13.70
N SER A 30 15.26 -7.62 13.81
CA SER A 30 15.79 -8.58 12.82
C SER A 30 15.23 -8.36 11.42
N PHE A 31 14.03 -7.78 11.31
CA PHE A 31 13.44 -7.39 10.02
C PHE A 31 14.38 -6.49 9.20
N LEU A 32 14.95 -5.45 9.84
CA LEU A 32 15.87 -4.52 9.16
C LEU A 32 17.21 -5.17 8.84
N TYR A 33 17.66 -6.11 9.67
CA TYR A 33 18.88 -6.87 9.41
C TYR A 33 18.79 -7.72 8.13
N TYR A 34 17.61 -8.25 7.81
CA TYR A 34 17.37 -9.05 6.60
C TYR A 34 16.78 -8.24 5.44
N ALA A 35 16.44 -6.97 5.65
CA ALA A 35 15.92 -6.10 4.62
C ALA A 35 17.02 -5.84 3.56
N PRO A 36 16.68 -5.88 2.27
CA PRO A 36 17.64 -5.57 1.21
C PRO A 36 17.83 -4.06 1.01
N PHE A 37 17.06 -3.21 1.71
CA PHE A 37 17.14 -1.76 1.65
C PHE A 37 17.90 -1.19 2.87
N ASP A 38 18.60 -0.08 2.67
CA ASP A 38 19.38 0.57 3.74
C ASP A 38 18.53 1.42 4.69
N GLY A 39 17.39 1.93 4.21
CA GLY A 39 16.55 2.85 4.98
C GLY A 39 15.17 3.07 4.34
N ILE A 40 14.40 3.97 4.93
CA ILE A 40 13.01 4.25 4.56
C ILE A 40 12.86 5.73 4.19
N LEU A 41 12.18 5.99 3.06
CA LEU A 41 11.75 7.33 2.67
C LEU A 41 10.23 7.40 2.78
N GLY A 42 9.73 8.09 3.81
CA GLY A 42 8.29 8.23 4.05
C GLY A 42 7.65 9.21 3.07
N LEU A 43 6.51 8.82 2.51
CA LEU A 43 5.73 9.59 1.52
C LEU A 43 4.30 9.91 2.00
N ALA A 44 4.01 9.72 3.29
CA ALA A 44 2.74 10.10 3.92
C ALA A 44 2.75 11.59 4.34
N TYR A 45 1.68 12.03 5.03
CA TYR A 45 1.55 13.43 5.44
C TYR A 45 2.50 13.81 6.60
N PRO A 46 2.85 15.11 6.75
CA PRO A 46 3.71 15.58 7.84
C PRO A 46 3.19 15.31 9.25
N SER A 47 1.87 15.18 9.43
CA SER A 47 1.20 15.03 10.72
C SER A 47 1.64 13.79 11.51
N ILE A 48 2.09 12.74 10.82
CA ILE A 48 2.64 11.51 11.43
C ILE A 48 4.18 11.46 11.40
N SER A 49 4.84 12.52 10.94
CA SER A 49 6.28 12.57 10.91
C SER A 49 6.86 12.72 12.32
N SER A 50 7.76 11.81 12.67
CA SER A 50 8.42 11.80 13.97
C SER A 50 9.23 13.09 14.19
N SER A 51 9.11 13.66 15.39
CA SER A 51 9.77 14.92 15.76
C SER A 51 9.41 16.12 14.87
N GLY A 52 8.34 16.04 14.07
CA GLY A 52 7.96 17.08 13.12
C GLY A 52 8.98 17.28 11.99
N ALA A 53 9.78 16.26 11.66
CA ALA A 53 10.73 16.33 10.56
C ALA A 53 9.99 16.47 9.22
N THR A 54 10.29 17.51 8.44
CA THR A 54 9.67 17.72 7.12
C THR A 54 9.88 16.52 6.20
N PRO A 55 8.84 15.86 5.68
CA PRO A 55 8.98 14.78 4.72
C PRO A 55 9.63 15.26 3.41
N VAL A 56 10.28 14.35 2.69
CA VAL A 56 11.02 14.66 1.46
C VAL A 56 10.12 15.31 0.41
N PHE A 57 8.93 14.75 0.18
CA PHE A 57 8.04 15.27 -0.86
C PHE A 57 7.50 16.67 -0.51
N ASP A 58 7.21 16.93 0.76
CA ASP A 58 6.84 18.26 1.26
C ASP A 58 7.96 19.28 1.04
N ASN A 59 9.20 18.93 1.37
CA ASN A 59 10.34 19.84 1.17
C ASN A 59 10.61 20.13 -0.31
N ILE A 60 10.43 19.12 -1.18
CA ILE A 60 10.51 19.24 -2.63
C ILE A 60 9.45 20.23 -3.17
N TRP A 61 8.21 20.11 -2.68
CA TRP A 61 7.12 21.00 -3.04
C TRP A 61 7.36 22.44 -2.54
N ASP A 62 7.74 22.60 -1.26
CA ASP A 62 7.99 23.91 -0.63
C ASP A 62 9.14 24.68 -1.31
N GLN A 63 10.13 23.97 -1.85
CA GLN A 63 11.22 24.57 -2.64
C GLN A 63 10.84 24.87 -4.10
N GLY A 64 9.63 24.49 -4.55
CA GLY A 64 9.18 24.69 -5.93
C GLY A 64 9.98 23.87 -6.95
N LEU A 65 10.50 22.70 -6.55
CA LEU A 65 11.32 21.84 -7.40
C LEU A 65 10.48 20.98 -8.37
N VAL A 66 9.17 21.00 -8.20
CA VAL A 66 8.18 20.22 -8.96
C VAL A 66 7.04 21.12 -9.41
N SER A 67 6.37 20.74 -10.50
CA SER A 67 5.24 21.51 -11.06
C SER A 67 3.88 20.99 -10.63
N GLN A 68 3.81 19.76 -10.12
CA GLN A 68 2.59 19.13 -9.64
C GLN A 68 2.85 18.55 -8.24
N ASP A 69 1.98 18.88 -7.29
CA ASP A 69 2.03 18.36 -5.92
C ASP A 69 1.38 16.96 -5.85
N LEU A 70 1.95 16.04 -6.62
CA LEU A 70 1.56 14.64 -6.65
C LEU A 70 2.75 13.75 -6.96
N PHE A 71 2.64 12.49 -6.59
CA PHE A 71 3.50 11.43 -7.06
C PHE A 71 2.66 10.21 -7.44
N SER A 72 3.19 9.35 -8.31
CA SER A 72 2.50 8.12 -8.69
C SER A 72 3.39 6.90 -8.58
N VAL A 73 2.76 5.75 -8.36
CA VAL A 73 3.43 4.47 -8.11
C VAL A 73 2.86 3.40 -9.03
N TYR A 74 3.77 2.74 -9.73
CA TYR A 74 3.54 1.49 -10.45
C TYR A 74 4.40 0.40 -9.84
N LEU A 75 3.79 -0.70 -9.43
CA LEU A 75 4.48 -1.80 -8.76
C LEU A 75 4.40 -3.09 -9.60
N SER A 76 5.51 -3.46 -10.25
CA SER A 76 5.66 -4.65 -11.10
C SER A 76 7.15 -4.94 -11.39
N SER A 77 7.43 -5.85 -12.32
CA SER A 77 8.75 -5.97 -12.95
C SER A 77 9.08 -4.67 -13.70
N GLY A 78 9.97 -3.85 -13.14
CA GLY A 78 10.23 -2.48 -13.63
C GLY A 78 9.42 -1.40 -12.91
N SER A 79 9.09 -1.65 -11.63
CA SER A 79 8.40 -0.71 -10.74
C SER A 79 8.96 0.72 -10.82
N MET A 80 8.08 1.70 -10.66
CA MET A 80 8.41 3.12 -10.76
C MET A 80 7.72 3.93 -9.68
N VAL A 81 8.46 4.90 -9.12
CA VAL A 81 7.90 6.04 -8.40
C VAL A 81 8.17 7.28 -9.24
N ILE A 82 7.13 8.01 -9.59
CA ILE A 82 7.21 9.20 -10.44
C ILE A 82 6.82 10.41 -9.61
N PHE A 83 7.80 11.23 -9.25
CA PHE A 83 7.55 12.52 -8.60
C PHE A 83 7.09 13.55 -9.65
N SER A 84 6.04 14.32 -9.34
CA SER A 84 5.50 15.39 -10.20
C SER A 84 5.00 14.93 -11.57
N GLY A 85 4.57 13.68 -11.69
CA GLY A 85 4.17 13.11 -12.97
C GLY A 85 3.25 11.91 -12.86
N ILE A 86 2.55 11.67 -13.96
CA ILE A 86 1.67 10.53 -14.19
C ILE A 86 2.05 10.00 -15.58
N ASP A 87 2.34 8.71 -15.69
CA ASP A 87 2.63 8.08 -16.97
C ASP A 87 1.51 7.10 -17.32
N SER A 88 0.77 7.45 -18.38
CA SER A 88 -0.39 6.68 -18.86
C SER A 88 -0.01 5.34 -19.49
N SER A 89 1.27 5.05 -19.69
CA SER A 89 1.73 3.73 -20.12
C SER A 89 1.64 2.66 -19.03
N TYR A 90 1.38 3.04 -17.77
CA TYR A 90 1.28 2.09 -16.65
C TYR A 90 -0.15 1.67 -16.28
N TYR A 91 -1.18 2.32 -16.83
CA TYR A 91 -2.57 2.05 -16.47
C TYR A 91 -3.50 2.05 -17.67
N SER A 92 -4.67 1.44 -17.48
CA SER A 92 -5.75 1.43 -18.46
C SER A 92 -7.09 1.78 -17.82
N GLY A 93 -8.12 1.92 -18.64
CA GLY A 93 -9.47 2.19 -18.15
C GLY A 93 -9.64 3.60 -17.59
N SER A 94 -10.58 3.74 -16.67
CA SER A 94 -10.95 5.04 -16.08
C SER A 94 -10.20 5.27 -14.77
N LEU A 95 -9.81 6.53 -14.56
CA LEU A 95 -9.26 7.02 -13.30
C LEU A 95 -10.38 7.15 -12.26
N CYS A 96 -10.23 6.50 -11.11
CA CYS A 96 -11.12 6.68 -9.97
C CYS A 96 -10.43 7.56 -8.92
N TRP A 97 -10.92 8.77 -8.69
CA TRP A 97 -10.43 9.66 -7.65
C TRP A 97 -11.21 9.45 -6.35
N VAL A 98 -10.47 9.29 -5.26
CA VAL A 98 -10.98 8.94 -3.93
C VAL A 98 -10.45 9.97 -2.94
N PRO A 99 -11.31 10.73 -2.24
CA PRO A 99 -10.86 11.73 -1.27
C PRO A 99 -10.14 11.06 -0.09
N VAL A 100 -9.05 11.67 0.37
CA VAL A 100 -8.41 11.29 1.62
C VAL A 100 -9.34 11.65 2.78
N SER A 101 -9.59 10.69 3.68
CA SER A 101 -10.50 10.88 4.82
C SER A 101 -9.80 11.51 6.04
N GLU A 102 -8.50 11.29 6.18
CA GLU A 102 -7.66 11.86 7.24
C GLU A 102 -6.24 12.09 6.72
N GLU A 103 -5.76 13.33 6.82
CA GLU A 103 -4.43 13.77 6.35
C GLU A 103 -3.31 13.34 7.31
N ALA A 104 -3.16 12.03 7.47
CA ALA A 104 -2.14 11.36 8.26
C ALA A 104 -1.43 10.32 7.40
N TYR A 105 -2.06 9.18 7.22
CA TYR A 105 -1.73 8.25 6.15
C TYR A 105 -2.41 8.67 4.85
N TRP A 106 -2.15 7.94 3.77
CA TRP A 106 -3.00 7.97 2.58
C TRP A 106 -4.29 7.18 2.84
N GLN A 107 -5.11 7.72 3.76
CA GLN A 107 -6.30 7.07 4.30
C GLN A 107 -7.52 7.36 3.45
N ILE A 108 -8.29 6.33 3.13
CA ILE A 108 -9.51 6.39 2.33
C ILE A 108 -10.64 5.61 3.00
N THR A 109 -11.87 5.96 2.63
CA THR A 109 -13.06 5.18 2.99
C THR A 109 -13.26 4.06 1.98
N VAL A 110 -13.41 2.83 2.48
CA VAL A 110 -13.88 1.67 1.72
C VAL A 110 -15.35 1.47 2.06
N ASP A 111 -16.20 1.33 1.05
CA ASP A 111 -17.66 1.23 1.22
C ASP A 111 -18.07 -0.17 1.69
N SER A 112 -17.47 -1.20 1.08
CA SER A 112 -17.70 -2.59 1.44
C SER A 112 -16.62 -3.51 0.89
N ILE A 113 -16.47 -4.69 1.51
CA ILE A 113 -15.64 -5.77 1.00
C ILE A 113 -16.52 -7.00 0.82
N THR A 114 -16.52 -7.55 -0.39
CA THR A 114 -17.39 -8.68 -0.76
C THR A 114 -16.62 -9.80 -1.44
N MET A 115 -17.15 -11.01 -1.36
CA MET A 115 -16.73 -12.19 -2.14
C MET A 115 -17.99 -12.90 -2.60
N ASN A 116 -18.05 -13.29 -3.88
CA ASN A 116 -19.24 -13.90 -4.49
C ASN A 116 -20.55 -13.11 -4.28
N GLY A 117 -20.47 -11.78 -4.19
CA GLY A 117 -21.62 -10.91 -3.94
C GLY A 117 -22.11 -10.87 -2.49
N GLU A 118 -21.46 -11.57 -1.56
CA GLU A 118 -21.75 -11.51 -0.13
C GLU A 118 -20.74 -10.60 0.59
N SER A 119 -21.23 -9.78 1.53
CA SER A 119 -20.34 -8.94 2.35
C SER A 119 -19.62 -9.79 3.39
N ILE A 120 -18.30 -9.83 3.29
CA ILE A 120 -17.42 -10.61 4.19
C ILE A 120 -16.76 -9.73 5.26
N ALA A 121 -16.63 -8.44 4.96
CA ALA A 121 -16.08 -7.43 5.85
C ALA A 121 -16.56 -6.03 5.46
N CYS A 122 -16.28 -5.05 6.32
CA CYS A 122 -16.51 -3.63 6.03
C CYS A 122 -17.99 -3.32 5.70
N SER A 123 -18.94 -4.04 6.31
CA SER A 123 -20.37 -3.82 6.08
C SER A 123 -20.81 -2.50 6.70
N GLY A 124 -21.13 -1.51 5.85
CA GLY A 124 -21.44 -0.14 6.30
C GLY A 124 -20.25 0.81 6.29
N GLY A 125 -19.13 0.40 5.68
CA GLY A 125 -17.95 1.21 5.47
C GLY A 125 -16.89 1.03 6.56
N CYS A 126 -15.64 1.24 6.16
CA CYS A 126 -14.47 1.16 7.02
C CYS A 126 -13.36 2.07 6.49
N GLN A 127 -12.26 2.19 7.23
CA GLN A 127 -11.10 2.96 6.81
C GLN A 127 -9.99 2.03 6.33
N ALA A 128 -9.28 2.47 5.30
CA ALA A 128 -8.10 1.79 4.78
C ALA A 128 -6.99 2.81 4.48
N ILE A 129 -5.74 2.38 4.50
CA ILE A 129 -4.61 3.16 4.01
C ILE A 129 -4.01 2.49 2.78
N VAL A 130 -3.57 3.28 1.81
CA VAL A 130 -2.80 2.78 0.66
C VAL A 130 -1.32 2.92 1.00
N ASP A 131 -0.63 1.79 1.16
CA ASP A 131 0.70 1.77 1.79
C ASP A 131 1.70 0.91 1.01
N THR A 132 2.60 1.58 0.28
CA THR A 132 3.70 0.93 -0.45
C THR A 132 4.76 0.28 0.46
N GLY A 133 4.71 0.53 1.77
CA GLY A 133 5.60 -0.07 2.77
C GLY A 133 5.14 -1.43 3.28
N THR A 134 3.90 -1.84 2.98
CA THR A 134 3.32 -3.09 3.45
C THR A 134 3.18 -4.10 2.29
N SER A 135 3.84 -5.25 2.41
CA SER A 135 3.83 -6.27 1.35
C SER A 135 2.52 -7.04 1.20
N LEU A 136 1.67 -7.04 2.24
CA LEU A 136 0.48 -7.88 2.35
C LEU A 136 -0.79 -7.02 2.25
N LEU A 137 -1.94 -7.66 2.04
CA LEU A 137 -3.23 -7.04 2.31
C LEU A 137 -3.57 -7.29 3.78
N ALA A 138 -3.58 -6.24 4.60
CA ALA A 138 -3.81 -6.38 6.04
C ALA A 138 -5.16 -5.81 6.47
N GLY A 139 -5.76 -6.37 7.52
CA GLY A 139 -7.05 -5.90 8.01
C GLY A 139 -7.40 -6.45 9.39
N PRO A 140 -8.60 -6.10 9.89
CA PRO A 140 -9.06 -6.51 11.23
C PRO A 140 -9.07 -8.03 11.39
N PRO A 141 -8.75 -8.56 12.59
CA PRO A 141 -8.64 -10.00 12.81
C PRO A 141 -9.86 -10.80 12.33
N SER A 142 -11.07 -10.39 12.74
CA SER A 142 -12.31 -11.08 12.36
C SER A 142 -12.58 -11.07 10.86
N ALA A 143 -12.19 -10.01 10.16
CA ALA A 143 -12.35 -9.92 8.72
C ALA A 143 -11.38 -10.83 7.97
N ILE A 144 -10.12 -10.85 8.40
CA ILE A 144 -9.08 -11.72 7.82
C ILE A 144 -9.43 -13.18 8.08
N ASP A 145 -9.82 -13.54 9.30
CA ASP A 145 -10.22 -14.90 9.66
C ASP A 145 -11.42 -15.39 8.82
N ASN A 146 -12.40 -14.50 8.56
CA ASN A 146 -13.54 -14.81 7.70
C ASN A 146 -13.08 -15.10 6.26
N ILE A 147 -12.22 -14.25 5.69
CA ILE A 147 -11.69 -14.44 4.32
C ILE A 147 -10.87 -15.73 4.24
N GLN A 148 -9.97 -15.96 5.19
CA GLN A 148 -9.12 -17.16 5.24
C GLN A 148 -9.97 -18.43 5.33
N SER A 149 -11.02 -18.41 6.16
CA SER A 149 -11.98 -19.52 6.26
C SER A 149 -12.74 -19.74 4.95
N TYR A 150 -13.14 -18.66 4.27
CA TYR A 150 -13.89 -18.71 3.02
C TYR A 150 -13.06 -19.34 1.88
N ILE A 151 -11.77 -18.98 1.79
CA ILE A 151 -10.86 -19.52 0.77
C ILE A 151 -10.29 -20.90 1.13
N GLY A 152 -10.66 -21.44 2.29
CA GLY A 152 -10.20 -22.74 2.77
C GLY A 152 -8.71 -22.76 3.12
N ALA A 153 -8.17 -21.63 3.59
CA ALA A 153 -6.80 -21.57 4.08
C ALA A 153 -6.68 -22.28 5.44
N SER A 154 -5.58 -22.99 5.63
CA SER A 154 -5.22 -23.63 6.90
C SER A 154 -3.83 -23.20 7.31
N GLU A 155 -3.56 -23.07 8.61
CA GLU A 155 -2.21 -22.80 9.08
C GLU A 155 -1.30 -24.02 8.87
N ASP A 156 -0.11 -23.76 8.33
CA ASP A 156 0.97 -24.73 8.30
C ASP A 156 1.81 -24.73 9.60
N TYR A 157 2.88 -25.53 9.64
CA TYR A 157 3.75 -25.62 10.82
C TYR A 157 4.54 -24.34 11.14
N SER A 158 4.59 -23.39 10.20
CA SER A 158 5.18 -22.05 10.35
C SER A 158 4.14 -20.97 10.66
N SER A 159 2.88 -21.35 10.88
CA SER A 159 1.75 -20.43 11.02
C SER A 159 1.50 -19.58 9.76
N GLU A 160 1.90 -20.08 8.58
CA GLU A 160 1.50 -19.49 7.29
C GLU A 160 0.14 -20.04 6.88
N ALA A 161 -0.75 -19.18 6.39
CA ALA A 161 -2.04 -19.57 5.87
C ALA A 161 -1.88 -20.17 4.46
N VAL A 162 -1.88 -21.50 4.35
CA VAL A 162 -1.68 -22.25 3.11
C VAL A 162 -2.98 -22.74 2.50
N ILE A 163 -3.03 -22.82 1.17
CA ILE A 163 -4.18 -23.27 0.39
C ILE A 163 -3.79 -24.44 -0.52
N SER A 164 -4.73 -25.36 -0.75
CA SER A 164 -4.52 -26.45 -1.72
C SER A 164 -4.33 -25.91 -3.14
N CYS A 165 -3.33 -26.41 -3.86
CA CYS A 165 -3.11 -26.04 -5.27
C CYS A 165 -4.33 -26.33 -6.16
N SER A 166 -5.16 -27.31 -5.81
CA SER A 166 -6.33 -27.71 -6.59
C SER A 166 -7.52 -26.75 -6.50
N SER A 167 -7.54 -25.82 -5.53
CA SER A 167 -8.69 -24.94 -5.30
C SER A 167 -8.52 -23.53 -5.86
N ILE A 168 -7.31 -23.12 -6.28
CA ILE A 168 -7.01 -21.73 -6.68
C ILE A 168 -7.89 -21.26 -7.84
N ASP A 169 -8.03 -22.07 -8.88
CA ASP A 169 -8.83 -21.71 -10.08
C ASP A 169 -10.33 -21.56 -9.78
N SER A 170 -10.78 -22.03 -8.60
CA SER A 170 -12.16 -21.93 -8.14
C SER A 170 -12.39 -20.86 -7.06
N LEU A 171 -11.34 -20.20 -6.58
CA LEU A 171 -11.47 -19.13 -5.60
C LEU A 171 -12.08 -17.88 -6.25
N PRO A 172 -12.95 -17.15 -5.54
CA PRO A 172 -13.53 -15.92 -6.09
C PRO A 172 -12.61 -14.73 -5.87
N ASP A 173 -12.91 -13.63 -6.56
CA ASP A 173 -12.27 -12.35 -6.29
C ASP A 173 -12.65 -11.83 -4.90
N ILE A 174 -11.71 -11.16 -4.23
CA ILE A 174 -12.02 -10.22 -3.16
C ILE A 174 -12.33 -8.88 -3.80
N VAL A 175 -13.54 -8.36 -3.61
CA VAL A 175 -13.99 -7.12 -4.24
C VAL A 175 -14.07 -6.01 -3.19
N PHE A 176 -13.25 -4.98 -3.37
CA PHE A 176 -13.29 -3.74 -2.61
C PHE A 176 -14.16 -2.74 -3.35
N THR A 177 -15.23 -2.26 -2.72
CA THR A 177 -16.01 -1.14 -3.26
C THR A 177 -15.48 0.14 -2.64
N ILE A 178 -14.98 1.06 -3.47
CA ILE A 178 -14.38 2.33 -3.04
C ILE A 178 -14.97 3.44 -3.89
N ASN A 179 -15.62 4.42 -3.24
CA ASN A 179 -16.31 5.52 -3.92
C ASN A 179 -17.30 5.02 -4.99
N GLY A 180 -18.02 3.93 -4.68
CA GLY A 180 -18.97 3.28 -5.59
C GLY A 180 -18.37 2.52 -6.78
N VAL A 181 -17.04 2.39 -6.86
CA VAL A 181 -16.33 1.62 -7.90
C VAL A 181 -15.81 0.32 -7.32
N GLU A 182 -15.94 -0.78 -8.08
CA GLU A 182 -15.47 -2.10 -7.68
C GLU A 182 -14.01 -2.35 -8.11
N PHE A 183 -13.19 -2.76 -7.15
CA PHE A 183 -11.79 -3.11 -7.30
C PHE A 183 -11.62 -4.60 -6.94
N HIS A 184 -11.45 -5.42 -7.97
CA HIS A 184 -11.32 -6.87 -7.91
C HIS A 184 -9.87 -7.31 -7.70
N LEU A 185 -9.63 -8.04 -6.61
CA LEU A 185 -8.41 -8.82 -6.43
C LEU A 185 -8.69 -10.27 -6.77
N SER A 186 -8.15 -10.72 -7.91
CA SER A 186 -8.24 -12.12 -8.31
C SER A 186 -7.40 -13.03 -7.41
N PRO A 187 -7.65 -14.35 -7.38
CA PRO A 187 -6.88 -15.29 -6.57
C PRO A 187 -5.37 -15.21 -6.77
N SER A 188 -4.90 -14.93 -7.98
CA SER A 188 -3.47 -14.78 -8.26
C SER A 188 -2.85 -13.51 -7.66
N ALA A 189 -3.66 -12.52 -7.27
CA ALA A 189 -3.19 -11.33 -6.56
C ALA A 189 -2.98 -11.61 -5.07
N TYR A 190 -3.92 -12.29 -4.42
CA TYR A 190 -3.89 -12.50 -2.97
C TYR A 190 -3.33 -13.88 -2.54
N ILE A 191 -3.07 -14.81 -3.47
CA ILE A 191 -2.37 -16.08 -3.25
C ILE A 191 -1.06 -16.11 -4.04
N LEU A 192 0.09 -16.18 -3.37
CA LEU A 192 1.39 -16.35 -4.03
C LEU A 192 1.99 -17.72 -3.77
N GLU A 193 2.86 -18.14 -4.68
CA GLU A 193 3.66 -19.34 -4.52
C GLU A 193 4.98 -19.00 -3.80
N VAL A 194 5.15 -19.53 -2.59
CA VAL A 194 6.35 -19.37 -1.78
C VAL A 194 6.94 -20.75 -1.53
N ARG A 195 8.13 -21.01 -2.08
CA ARG A 195 8.84 -22.30 -1.92
C ARG A 195 8.00 -23.53 -2.30
N GLY A 196 7.13 -23.39 -3.30
CA GLY A 196 6.22 -24.45 -3.77
C GLY A 196 4.93 -24.61 -2.96
N LEU A 197 4.70 -23.78 -1.93
CA LEU A 197 3.46 -23.68 -1.19
C LEU A 197 2.63 -22.51 -1.70
N ARG A 198 1.30 -22.63 -1.66
CA ARG A 198 0.37 -21.57 -2.04
C ARG A 198 -0.08 -20.86 -0.76
N VAL A 199 0.43 -19.66 -0.57
CA VAL A 199 0.31 -18.90 0.68
C VAL A 199 -0.62 -17.71 0.46
N SER A 200 -1.60 -17.58 1.34
CA SER A 200 -2.47 -16.41 1.42
C SER A 200 -1.68 -15.19 1.88
N HIS A 201 -1.70 -14.12 1.10
CA HIS A 201 -1.00 -12.87 1.38
C HIS A 201 -1.90 -11.88 2.15
N LEU A 202 -2.73 -12.42 3.04
CA LEU A 202 -3.58 -11.70 3.95
C LEU A 202 -2.96 -11.70 5.34
N HIS A 203 -3.01 -10.57 6.04
CA HIS A 203 -2.41 -10.44 7.36
C HIS A 203 -3.36 -9.81 8.37
N VAL A 204 -3.38 -10.35 9.59
CA VAL A 204 -4.09 -9.73 10.70
C VAL A 204 -3.34 -8.46 11.14
N SER A 205 -4.04 -7.33 11.16
CA SER A 205 -3.55 -6.05 11.67
C SER A 205 -4.57 -5.48 12.67
N GLY A 206 -4.46 -4.18 12.97
CA GLY A 206 -5.48 -3.45 13.74
C GLY A 206 -6.78 -3.23 12.97
N GLU A 207 -7.62 -2.32 13.47
CA GLU A 207 -8.92 -2.00 12.87
C GLU A 207 -8.83 -1.35 11.47
N LEU A 208 -7.68 -0.77 11.13
CA LEU A 208 -7.43 -0.11 9.86
C LEU A 208 -6.99 -1.15 8.82
N TRP A 209 -7.64 -1.14 7.65
CA TRP A 209 -7.17 -1.92 6.52
C TRP A 209 -5.89 -1.30 5.94
N ILE A 210 -4.98 -2.14 5.47
CA ILE A 210 -3.77 -1.72 4.78
C ILE A 210 -3.79 -2.35 3.38
N LEU A 211 -4.07 -1.51 2.39
CA LEU A 211 -4.01 -1.86 0.98
C LEU A 211 -2.54 -1.76 0.53
N GLY A 212 -1.80 -2.82 0.82
CA GLY A 212 -0.37 -2.93 0.49
C GLY A 212 -0.08 -3.35 -0.94
N ASP A 213 1.10 -3.91 -1.17
CA ASP A 213 1.58 -4.37 -2.48
C ASP A 213 0.57 -5.27 -3.21
N VAL A 214 -0.14 -6.14 -2.49
CA VAL A 214 -1.18 -7.02 -3.06
C VAL A 214 -2.21 -6.22 -3.86
N PHE A 215 -2.61 -5.05 -3.35
CA PHE A 215 -3.56 -4.16 -4.01
C PHE A 215 -2.85 -3.25 -5.04
N ILE A 216 -1.73 -2.63 -4.67
CA ILE A 216 -1.02 -1.63 -5.50
C ILE A 216 -0.44 -2.25 -6.79
N ARG A 217 -0.15 -3.56 -6.81
CA ARG A 217 0.24 -4.27 -8.05
C ARG A 217 -0.91 -4.38 -9.06
N GLN A 218 -2.15 -4.42 -8.59
CA GLN A 218 -3.34 -4.47 -9.46
C GLN A 218 -3.80 -3.09 -9.89
N TYR A 219 -3.47 -2.06 -9.10
CA TYR A 219 -3.95 -0.70 -9.32
C TYR A 219 -2.82 0.33 -9.26
N PHE A 220 -2.54 0.92 -10.42
CA PHE A 220 -1.69 2.10 -10.52
C PHE A 220 -2.27 3.19 -9.62
N THR A 221 -1.43 3.77 -8.78
CA THR A 221 -1.86 4.64 -7.70
C THR A 221 -1.23 6.02 -7.85
N ILE A 222 -2.04 7.07 -7.87
CA ILE A 222 -1.60 8.47 -7.82
C ILE A 222 -1.93 9.01 -6.44
N PHE A 223 -0.97 9.66 -5.80
CA PHE A 223 -1.09 10.31 -4.51
C PHE A 223 -1.03 11.82 -4.73
N ASP A 224 -2.18 12.49 -4.65
CA ASP A 224 -2.36 13.90 -5.00
C ASP A 224 -2.52 14.74 -3.73
N ARG A 225 -1.44 15.44 -3.37
CA ARG A 225 -1.36 16.33 -2.21
C ARG A 225 -2.05 17.67 -2.48
N ALA A 226 -2.10 18.13 -3.74
CA ALA A 226 -2.79 19.38 -4.10
C ALA A 226 -4.28 19.35 -3.77
N ASN A 227 -4.91 18.17 -3.94
CA ASN A 227 -6.36 18.00 -3.77
C ASN A 227 -6.73 17.03 -2.64
N ASN A 228 -5.76 16.49 -1.89
CA ASN A 228 -5.96 15.50 -0.83
C ASN A 228 -6.81 14.32 -1.29
N GLN A 229 -6.33 13.63 -2.32
CA GLN A 229 -7.02 12.50 -2.93
C GLN A 229 -6.02 11.45 -3.45
N ILE A 230 -6.52 10.24 -3.63
CA ILE A 230 -5.83 9.14 -4.29
C ILE A 230 -6.54 8.86 -5.61
N CYS A 231 -5.79 8.59 -6.68
CA CYS A 231 -6.34 7.99 -7.88
C CYS A 231 -5.97 6.52 -7.98
N LEU A 232 -6.94 5.68 -8.30
CA LEU A 232 -6.75 4.26 -8.58
C LEU A 232 -7.16 3.96 -10.03
N ALA A 233 -6.33 3.21 -10.74
CA ALA A 233 -6.61 2.74 -12.10
C ALA A 233 -6.02 1.34 -12.31
N PRO A 234 -6.70 0.43 -13.02
CA PRO A 234 -6.16 -0.89 -13.33
C PRO A 234 -4.79 -0.81 -14.02
N THR A 235 -3.81 -1.57 -13.52
CA THR A 235 -2.50 -1.68 -14.17
C THR A 235 -2.62 -2.37 -15.53
N LEU A 236 -1.73 -1.98 -16.46
CA LEU A 236 -1.52 -2.73 -17.70
C LEU A 236 -0.63 -3.94 -17.39
N ASN A 237 -1.26 -5.08 -17.07
CA ASN A 237 -0.58 -6.37 -16.92
C ASN A 237 -0.56 -7.14 -18.24
#